data_AF-A0A7G8YDQ4-F1
#
_entry.id   AF-A0A7G8YDQ4-F1
#
_cell.length_a   1.000
_cell.length_b   1.000
_cell.length_c   1.000
_cell.angle_alpha   90.00
_cell.angle_beta   90.00
_cell.angle_gamma   90.00
#
_symmetry.space_group_name_H-M   'P 1'
#
loop_
_entity.id
_entity.type
_entity.pdbx_description
1 polymer ?
#
loop_
_entity_poly.entity_id
_entity_poly.type
_entity_poly.pdbx_seq_one_letter_code
_entity_poly.pdbx_strand_id
1 'polypeptide(L)'
;MTVISGIRGRCAHCQTLLDLEPWQLNAMALQEPFNCNHCHKPLKLSCPAQIKRLKRFGGLAGLRALMLVLCATLLLVTLVLEWLGLVSPTLQLSLSALMLLSYLLVMGIARRRLRQPLLLQAA
;
A
#
# COMPACT_ATOMS: atom_id res chain seq x y z
N MET A 1 -0.59 9.43 -17.26
CA MET A 1 -0.02 8.31 -16.49
C MET A 1 -1.00 7.95 -15.39
N THR A 2 -1.79 6.88 -15.54
CA THR A 2 -2.72 6.44 -14.49
C THR A 2 -1.92 5.70 -13.42
N VAL A 3 -1.87 6.26 -12.21
CA VAL A 3 -1.28 5.57 -11.06
C VAL A 3 -2.23 4.44 -10.68
N ILE A 4 -1.92 3.23 -11.15
CA ILE A 4 -2.69 2.04 -10.77
C ILE A 4 -2.43 1.79 -9.29
N SER A 5 -3.45 2.00 -8.46
CA SER A 5 -3.37 1.78 -7.01
C SER A 5 -3.20 0.30 -6.66
N GLY A 6 -3.51 -0.60 -7.60
CA GLY A 6 -3.50 -2.06 -7.42
C GLY A 6 -4.65 -2.57 -6.54
N ILE A 7 -5.59 -1.70 -6.18
CA ILE A 7 -6.75 -2.01 -5.35
C ILE A 7 -7.95 -2.22 -6.27
N ARG A 8 -8.64 -3.35 -6.08
CA ARG A 8 -9.85 -3.69 -6.85
C ARG A 8 -11.11 -3.45 -6.03
N GLY A 9 -12.16 -2.97 -6.67
CA GLY A 9 -13.51 -2.87 -6.13
C GLY A 9 -14.46 -3.75 -6.93
N ARG A 10 -15.51 -4.28 -6.31
CA ARG A 10 -16.60 -5.00 -6.98
C ARG A 10 -17.87 -4.17 -6.88
N CYS A 11 -18.48 -3.85 -8.01
CA CYS A 11 -19.73 -3.11 -8.06
C CYS A 11 -20.91 -3.97 -7.56
N ALA A 12 -21.74 -3.46 -6.64
CA ALA A 12 -22.96 -4.15 -6.21
C ALA A 12 -24.01 -4.32 -7.33
N HIS A 13 -24.02 -3.42 -8.33
CA HIS A 13 -25.02 -3.45 -9.39
C HIS A 13 -24.67 -4.40 -10.54
N CYS A 14 -23.50 -4.21 -11.16
CA CYS A 14 -23.08 -5.01 -12.32
C CYS A 14 -22.11 -6.14 -11.98
N GLN A 15 -21.69 -6.26 -10.71
CA GLN A 15 -20.74 -7.28 -10.24
C GLN A 15 -19.36 -7.26 -10.90
N THR A 16 -19.10 -6.29 -11.78
CA THR A 16 -17.80 -6.08 -12.43
C THR A 16 -16.74 -5.69 -11.41
N LEU A 17 -15.54 -6.21 -11.61
CA LEU A 17 -14.35 -5.77 -10.88
C LEU A 17 -13.81 -4.50 -11.55
N LEU A 18 -13.65 -3.45 -10.75
CA LEU A 18 -13.06 -2.18 -11.15
C LEU A 18 -11.67 -2.07 -10.52
N ASP A 19 -10.68 -1.70 -11.32
CA ASP A 19 -9.42 -1.19 -10.79
C ASP A 19 -9.65 0.25 -10.31
N LEU A 20 -9.55 0.44 -9.00
CA LEU A 20 -9.92 1.70 -8.36
C LEU A 20 -8.82 2.74 -8.54
N GLU A 21 -9.20 3.92 -9.02
CA GLU A 21 -8.28 5.04 -9.16
C GLU A 21 -8.00 5.71 -7.81
N PRO A 22 -6.86 6.41 -7.65
CA PRO A 22 -6.53 7.10 -6.39
C PRO A 22 -7.61 8.07 -5.91
N TRP A 23 -8.25 8.79 -6.82
CA TRP A 23 -9.31 9.72 -6.47
C TRP A 23 -10.58 9.01 -5.99
N GLN A 24 -10.90 7.82 -6.53
CA GLN A 24 -12.04 7.01 -6.07
C GLN A 24 -11.81 6.45 -4.67
N LEU A 25 -10.57 6.06 -4.36
CA LEU A 25 -10.15 5.70 -3.01
C LEU A 25 -10.29 6.87 -2.04
N ASN A 26 -9.95 8.08 -2.48
CA ASN A 26 -10.13 9.29 -1.69
C ASN A 26 -11.61 9.61 -1.45
N ALA A 27 -12.45 9.55 -2.49
CA ALA A 27 -13.90 9.72 -2.37
C ALA A 27 -14.49 8.74 -1.35
N MET A 28 -14.10 7.46 -1.40
CA MET A 28 -14.51 6.46 -0.40
C MET A 28 -14.03 6.80 1.02
N ALA A 29 -12.81 7.33 1.18
CA ALA A 29 -12.28 7.73 2.49
C ALA A 29 -13.06 8.92 3.08
N LEU A 30 -13.54 9.82 2.21
CA LEU A 30 -14.42 10.96 2.53
C LEU A 30 -15.90 10.58 2.59
N GLN A 31 -16.25 9.33 2.31
CA GLN A 31 -17.63 8.82 2.22
C GLN A 31 -18.47 9.52 1.14
N GLU A 32 -17.82 9.99 0.08
CA GLU A 32 -18.48 10.54 -1.10
C GLU A 32 -18.79 9.41 -2.11
N PRO A 33 -19.97 9.45 -2.77
CA PRO A 33 -20.32 8.50 -3.81
C PRO A 33 -19.55 8.79 -5.10
N PHE A 34 -19.30 7.75 -5.90
CA PHE A 34 -18.74 7.87 -7.25
C PHE A 34 -19.44 6.91 -8.21
N ASN A 35 -19.45 7.22 -9.51
CA ASN A 35 -20.14 6.37 -10.48
C ASN A 35 -19.26 5.20 -10.94
N CYS A 36 -19.88 4.03 -11.11
CA CYS A 36 -19.25 2.89 -11.74
C CYS A 36 -18.87 3.20 -13.20
N ASN A 37 -17.64 2.93 -13.61
CA ASN A 37 -17.20 3.14 -14.99
C ASN A 37 -17.93 2.23 -16.01
N HIS A 38 -18.59 1.16 -15.56
CA HIS A 38 -19.33 0.23 -16.42
C HIS A 38 -20.83 0.52 -16.46
N CYS A 39 -21.49 0.56 -15.30
CA CYS A 39 -22.95 0.73 -15.25
C CYS A 39 -23.40 2.15 -14.96
N HIS A 40 -22.47 3.09 -14.77
CA HIS A 40 -22.70 4.51 -14.44
C HIS A 40 -23.58 4.77 -13.20
N LYS A 41 -23.91 3.72 -12.43
CA LYS A 41 -24.66 3.83 -11.18
C LYS A 41 -23.75 4.30 -10.03
N PRO A 42 -24.29 5.09 -9.09
CA PRO A 42 -23.51 5.60 -7.97
C PRO A 42 -23.18 4.47 -6.99
N LEU A 43 -21.93 4.47 -6.53
CA LEU A 43 -21.35 3.49 -5.64
C LEU A 43 -20.72 4.18 -4.44
N LYS A 44 -20.81 3.54 -3.28
CA LYS A 44 -20.18 4.00 -2.05
C LYS A 44 -19.67 2.81 -1.23
N LEU A 45 -18.64 3.05 -0.45
CA LEU A 45 -18.14 2.08 0.52
C LEU A 45 -18.81 2.36 1.87
N SER A 46 -19.88 1.65 2.23
CA SER A 46 -20.59 1.87 3.51
C SER A 46 -20.30 0.79 4.55
N CYS A 47 -19.62 -0.30 4.19
CA CYS A 47 -19.22 -1.32 5.15
C CYS A 47 -18.12 -0.79 6.11
N PRO A 48 -18.38 -0.66 7.43
CA PRO A 48 -17.43 -0.06 8.37
C PRO A 48 -16.12 -0.85 8.47
N ALA A 49 -16.19 -2.19 8.34
CA ALA A 49 -15.01 -3.04 8.33
C ALA A 49 -14.11 -2.77 7.11
N GLN A 50 -14.70 -2.50 5.94
CA GLN A 50 -13.96 -2.18 4.72
C GLN A 50 -13.41 -0.75 4.74
N ILE A 51 -14.16 0.21 5.29
CA ILE A 51 -13.67 1.59 5.50
C ILE A 51 -12.46 1.59 6.45
N LYS A 52 -12.53 0.85 7.56
CA LYS A 52 -11.40 0.72 8.50
C LYS A 52 -10.17 0.10 7.83
N ARG A 53 -10.39 -0.87 6.93
CA ARG A 53 -9.32 -1.47 6.12
C ARG A 53 -8.73 -0.47 5.13
N LEU A 54 -9.57 0.33 4.46
CA LEU A 54 -9.15 1.38 3.53
C LEU A 54 -8.29 2.43 4.24
N LYS A 55 -8.70 2.90 5.43
CA LYS A 55 -7.92 3.85 6.23
C LYS A 55 -6.57 3.29 6.67
N ARG A 56 -6.48 2.00 6.99
CA ARG A 56 -5.19 1.33 7.25
C ARG A 56 -4.26 1.35 6.03
N PHE A 57 -4.77 1.43 4.80
CA PHE A 57 -3.94 1.59 3.61
C PHE A 57 -3.31 2.98 3.52
N GLY A 58 -3.99 4.04 3.97
CA GLY A 58 -3.37 5.35 4.12
C GLY A 58 -2.13 5.30 5.03
N GLY A 59 -2.22 4.54 6.12
CA GLY A 59 -1.08 4.26 7.00
C GLY A 59 0.03 3.43 6.35
N LEU A 60 -0.27 2.65 5.30
CA LEU A 60 0.72 1.86 4.58
C LEU A 60 1.68 2.73 3.74
N ALA A 61 1.21 3.84 3.19
CA ALA A 61 2.07 4.80 2.51
C ALA A 61 3.09 5.40 3.51
N GLY A 62 2.62 5.76 4.71
CA GLY A 62 3.49 6.19 5.80
C GLY A 62 4.47 5.10 6.25
N LEU A 63 4.01 3.85 6.37
CA LEU A 63 4.88 2.71 6.70
C LEU A 63 5.96 2.50 5.64
N ARG A 64 5.63 2.61 4.35
CA ARG A 64 6.60 2.49 3.27
C ARG A 64 7.65 3.61 3.34
N ALA A 65 7.22 4.85 3.54
CA ALA A 65 8.13 5.99 3.69
C ALA A 65 9.06 5.80 4.91
N LEU A 66 8.50 5.42 6.06
CA LEU A 66 9.27 5.14 7.27
C LEU A 66 10.28 4.02 7.06
N MET A 67 9.88 2.91 6.44
CA MET A 67 10.77 1.78 6.14
C MET A 67 11.90 2.20 5.20
N LEU A 68 11.63 3.03 4.19
CA LEU A 68 12.67 3.55 3.29
C LEU A 68 13.67 4.41 4.04
N VAL A 69 13.21 5.32 4.89
CA VAL A 69 14.07 6.16 5.73
C VAL A 69 14.92 5.28 6.65
N LEU A 70 14.31 4.35 7.37
CA LEU A 70 15.03 3.43 8.27
C LEU A 70 16.07 2.59 7.51
N CYS A 71 15.73 2.03 6.34
CA CYS A 71 16.67 1.29 5.51
C CYS A 71 17.85 2.16 5.08
N ALA A 72 17.57 3.38 4.58
CA ALA A 72 18.62 4.29 4.14
C ALA A 72 19.53 4.72 5.30
N THR A 73 18.96 5.05 6.47
CA THR A 73 19.73 5.41 7.66
C THR A 73 20.60 4.26 8.14
N LEU A 74 20.07 3.04 8.23
CA LEU A 74 20.85 1.87 8.63
C LEU A 74 21.99 1.58 7.66
N LEU A 75 21.74 1.62 6.34
CA LEU A 75 22.77 1.42 5.33
C LEU A 75 23.88 2.46 5.42
N LEU A 76 23.53 3.74 5.61
CA LEU A 76 24.50 4.83 5.80
C LEU A 76 25.32 4.62 7.07
N VAL A 77 24.69 4.27 8.18
CA VAL A 77 25.40 4.00 9.45
C VAL A 77 26.35 2.82 9.31
N THR A 78 25.91 1.72 8.68
CA THR A 78 26.79 0.57 8.46
C THR A 78 27.98 0.90 7.57
N LEU A 79 27.77 1.72 6.54
CA LEU A 79 28.84 2.18 5.65
C LEU A 79 29.88 3.04 6.38
N VAL A 80 29.44 3.93 7.26
CA VAL A 80 30.35 4.73 8.10
C VAL A 80 31.13 3.83 9.07
N LEU A 81 30.48 2.83 9.68
CA LEU A 81 31.14 1.88 10.57
C LEU A 81 32.17 0.99 9.83
N GLU A 82 31.88 0.56 8.61
CA GLU A 82 32.84 -0.14 7.75
C GLU A 82 34.04 0.76 7.44
N TRP A 83 33.79 2.02 7.07
CA TRP A 83 34.86 2.98 6.77
C TRP A 83 35.78 3.25 7.97
N LEU A 84 35.23 3.23 9.18
CA LEU A 84 35.98 3.31 10.44
C LEU A 84 36.69 2.00 10.83
N GLY A 85 36.52 0.92 10.06
CA GLY A 85 37.10 -0.39 10.34
C GLY A 85 36.40 -1.17 11.47
N LEU A 86 35.23 -0.72 11.92
CA LEU A 86 34.45 -1.34 12.99
C LEU A 86 33.56 -2.49 12.50
N VAL A 87 33.33 -2.56 11.18
CA VAL A 87 32.45 -3.55 10.53
C VAL A 87 33.18 -4.11 9.31
N SER A 88 33.08 -5.44 9.09
CA SER A 88 33.65 -6.07 7.90
C SER A 88 32.76 -5.85 6.67
N PRO A 89 33.33 -5.84 5.45
CA PRO A 89 32.55 -5.75 4.20
C PRO A 89 31.54 -6.90 4.05
N THR A 90 31.90 -8.10 4.54
CA THR A 90 31.02 -9.27 4.53
C THR A 90 29.82 -9.10 5.45
N LEU A 91 30.00 -8.47 6.62
CA LEU A 91 28.92 -8.16 7.55
C LEU A 91 28.00 -7.08 6.98
N GLN A 92 28.57 -6.05 6.34
CA GLN A 92 27.78 -4.99 5.69
C GLN A 92 26.89 -5.52 4.55
N LEU A 93 27.42 -6.39 3.69
CA LEU A 93 26.63 -7.04 2.63
C LEU A 93 25.46 -7.85 3.22
N SER A 94 25.72 -8.58 4.30
CA SER A 94 24.70 -9.38 5.00
C SER A 94 23.60 -8.51 5.61
N LEU A 95 23.97 -7.40 6.24
CA LEU A 95 23.03 -6.42 6.80
C LEU A 95 22.19 -5.75 5.70
N SER A 96 22.82 -5.39 4.58
CA SER A 96 22.13 -4.79 3.43
C SER A 96 21.11 -5.76 2.82
N ALA A 97 21.48 -7.02 2.65
CA ALA A 97 20.58 -8.06 2.16
C ALA A 97 19.40 -8.28 3.13
N LEU A 98 19.66 -8.32 4.44
CA LEU A 98 18.63 -8.47 5.47
C LEU A 98 17.61 -7.30 5.43
N MET A 99 18.09 -6.07 5.29
CA MET A 99 17.23 -4.89 5.18
C MET A 99 16.38 -4.91 3.91
N LEU A 100 16.95 -5.31 2.78
CA LEU A 100 16.19 -5.47 1.54
C LEU A 100 15.10 -6.54 1.68
N LEU A 101 15.44 -7.70 2.25
CA LEU A 101 14.49 -8.79 2.49
C LEU A 101 13.35 -8.36 3.42
N SER A 102 13.65 -7.64 4.50
CA SER A 102 12.63 -7.15 5.43
C SER A 102 11.68 -6.15 4.76
N TYR A 103 12.21 -5.23 3.95
CA TYR A 103 11.40 -4.30 3.15
C TYR A 103 10.48 -5.05 2.17
N LEU A 104 11.03 -6.01 1.41
CA LEU A 104 10.26 -6.80 0.45
C LEU A 104 9.17 -7.64 1.14
N LEU A 105 9.47 -8.22 2.32
CA LEU A 105 8.53 -8.99 3.11
C LEU A 105 7.36 -8.12 3.59
N VAL A 106 7.64 -6.96 4.20
CA VAL A 106 6.63 -6.02 4.69
C VAL A 106 5.75 -5.54 3.54
N MET A 107 6.37 -5.12 2.42
CA MET A 107 5.64 -4.67 1.22
C MET A 107 4.85 -5.80 0.56
N GLY A 108 5.35 -7.04 0.62
CA GLY A 108 4.66 -8.23 0.12
C GLY A 108 3.43 -8.58 0.94
N ILE A 109 3.55 -8.61 2.27
CA ILE A 109 2.44 -8.84 3.20
C ILE A 109 1.38 -7.76 3.00
N ALA A 110 1.80 -6.51 2.92
CA ALA A 110 0.91 -5.39 2.67
C ALA A 110 0.13 -5.56 1.35
N ARG A 111 0.84 -5.85 0.25
CA ARG A 111 0.23 -6.12 -1.06
C ARG A 111 -0.73 -7.31 -1.04
N ARG A 112 -0.42 -8.38 -0.30
CA ARG A 112 -1.33 -9.52 -0.14
C ARG A 112 -2.62 -9.13 0.60
N ARG A 113 -2.52 -8.31 1.65
CA ARG A 113 -3.71 -7.79 2.35
C ARG A 113 -4.54 -6.84 1.49
N LEU A 114 -3.92 -6.18 0.51
CA LEU A 114 -4.56 -5.27 -0.45
C LEU A 114 -5.30 -5.98 -1.61
N ARG A 115 -4.96 -7.24 -1.94
CA ARG A 115 -5.52 -7.94 -3.10
C ARG A 115 -6.99 -8.36 -2.95
N GLN A 116 -7.55 -8.30 -1.75
CA GLN A 116 -8.97 -8.59 -1.54
C GLN A 116 -9.83 -7.45 -2.07
N PRO A 117 -10.73 -7.70 -3.03
CA PRO A 117 -11.55 -6.65 -3.62
C PRO A 117 -12.49 -6.04 -2.57
N LEU A 118 -12.60 -4.72 -2.57
CA LEU A 118 -13.59 -3.98 -1.79
C LEU A 118 -14.99 -4.25 -2.36
N LEU A 119 -16.00 -4.46 -1.51
CA LEU A 119 -17.38 -4.61 -1.95
C LEU A 119 -18.03 -3.24 -1.94
N LEU A 120 -18.25 -2.68 -3.12
CA LEU A 120 -18.88 -1.37 -3.28
C LEU A 120 -20.39 -1.55 -3.24
N GLN A 121 -21.05 -0.79 -2.38
CA GLN A 121 -22.49 -0.83 -2.19
C GLN A 121 -23.15 0.25 -3.04
N ALA A 122 -24.45 0.09 -3.30
CA ALA A 122 -25.24 1.18 -3.88
C ALA A 122 -25.19 2.39 -2.95
N ALA A 123 -24.93 3.57 -3.51
CA ALA A 123 -24.93 4.83 -2.77
C ALA A 123 -26.35 5.38 -2.62
#